data_AF-A0A3N7I2W5-F1
#
_entry.id   AF-A0A3N7I2W5-F1
#
_cell.length_a   1.000
_cell.length_b   1.000
_cell.length_c   1.000
_cell.angle_alpha   90.00
_cell.angle_beta   90.00
_cell.angle_gamma   90.00
#
_symmetry.space_group_name_H-M   'P 1'
#
loop_
_entity.id
_entity.type
_entity.pdbx_description
1 polymer ?
#
loop_
_entity_poly.entity_id
_entity_poly.type
_entity_poly.pdbx_seq_one_letter_code
_entity_poly.pdbx_strand_id
1 'polypeptide(L)'
;CINQTTDTLAVQRLEVVDGQQRLTTLSLLFAALYQSLKLHEKDLDDDQRVELINLKRKLVLKKGDDQLRVIPQIQNNNQNDYRAVLSDVGVISPFDTPAYAGNRKIFRAFRYFQGRIEEMVDSENDRLASIMAFLDKVSQACLVKIEVASHADAYTLFESLNNRGMPLTAIDLIKNKLLSRLETTEPGKVDHYFDVWNKLLGYLGDDYSVQERFFRHYYNAFKDPLNAPFRKDEDKKKDPLGPVATRSNLIQIYEKLINQDAKHHLQAIRSAGQLYALMLGRNTDEAWALLDKPLKDLDRIQGAPSYLLMLYLLVRREALGINVAQLEEIARLLVCFFVRRNLTDTPPTRDLTRLFMATIDKVAELPGAAVVKTIRDELLAVSVSDETFRSKLEGPIYEENAGVARFVLCALAEQSMTKETWVDLWKYEGKQFVWTIEHIFPQGDNIPASWVTMIAGGDEKKAKAIQETHVHKLGNLTISGFNSALGNKSFKEKRDRTDSKGREVGYKNGLKLNAELATAEAWSVEQIDARTTTLVNQVMNLFAMTEAHSCA
;
A
#
# COMPACT_ATOMS: atom_id res chain seq x y z
N CYS A 1 -6.04 18.74 -17.20
CA CYS A 1 -5.15 18.28 -18.29
C CYS A 1 -3.84 19.05 -18.22
N ILE A 2 -2.81 18.55 -18.88
CA ILE A 2 -1.49 19.19 -18.93
C ILE A 2 -1.27 19.69 -20.36
N ASN A 3 -0.77 20.92 -20.48
CA ASN A 3 -0.43 21.53 -21.75
C ASN A 3 1.09 21.63 -21.88
N GLN A 4 1.69 20.80 -22.75
CA GLN A 4 3.13 20.79 -22.99
C GLN A 4 3.51 21.53 -24.29
N THR A 5 2.55 22.26 -24.89
CA THR A 5 2.78 22.94 -26.18
C THR A 5 3.62 24.20 -25.96
N THR A 6 4.80 24.26 -26.56
CA THR A 6 5.71 25.41 -26.48
C THR A 6 5.50 26.43 -27.59
N ASP A 7 4.92 26.00 -28.72
CA ASP A 7 4.58 26.86 -29.86
C ASP A 7 3.12 27.28 -29.79
N THR A 8 2.86 28.58 -29.65
CA THR A 8 1.51 29.15 -29.56
C THR A 8 0.74 29.09 -30.88
N LEU A 9 1.43 28.88 -32.01
CA LEU A 9 0.84 28.78 -33.34
C LEU A 9 0.51 27.33 -33.73
N ALA A 10 1.06 26.35 -33.01
CA ALA A 10 0.79 24.93 -33.23
C ALA A 10 -0.56 24.49 -32.60
N VAL A 11 -1.11 23.37 -33.09
CA VAL A 11 -2.27 22.75 -32.44
C VAL A 11 -1.89 22.35 -31.02
N GLN A 12 -2.54 22.97 -30.04
CA GLN A 12 -2.31 22.67 -28.64
C GLN A 12 -2.75 21.23 -28.33
N ARG A 13 -1.80 20.36 -28.00
CA ARG A 13 -2.08 19.00 -27.54
C ARG A 13 -2.15 19.00 -26.03
N LEU A 14 -3.30 18.60 -25.52
CA LEU A 14 -3.55 18.50 -24.08
C LEU A 14 -3.48 17.04 -23.66
N GLU A 15 -2.64 16.74 -22.67
CA GLU A 15 -2.61 15.44 -22.02
C GLU A 15 -3.74 15.35 -20.99
N VAL A 16 -4.68 14.45 -21.22
CA VAL A 16 -5.83 14.25 -20.34
C VAL A 16 -5.42 13.35 -19.17
N VAL A 17 -5.21 13.97 -18.01
CA VAL A 17 -4.85 13.27 -16.77
C VAL A 17 -6.03 12.48 -16.19
N ASP A 18 -7.19 13.11 -16.10
CA ASP A 18 -8.47 12.49 -15.71
C ASP A 18 -9.58 12.88 -16.69
N GLY A 19 -10.64 12.09 -16.74
CA GLY A 19 -11.76 12.26 -17.65
C GLY A 19 -11.56 11.58 -19.02
N GLN A 20 -10.51 10.76 -19.17
CA GLN A 20 -10.23 10.01 -20.40
C GLN A 20 -11.43 9.14 -20.83
N GLN A 21 -12.06 8.44 -19.87
CA GLN A 21 -13.25 7.63 -20.12
C GLN A 21 -14.45 8.49 -20.54
N ARG A 22 -14.66 9.64 -19.87
CA ARG A 22 -15.77 10.57 -20.20
C ARG A 22 -15.62 11.13 -21.61
N LEU A 23 -14.43 11.60 -21.97
CA LEU A 23 -14.15 12.15 -23.31
C LEU A 23 -14.27 11.08 -24.40
N THR A 24 -13.74 9.87 -24.17
CA THR A 24 -13.86 8.77 -25.14
C THR A 24 -15.31 8.36 -25.33
N THR A 25 -16.08 8.27 -24.24
CA THR A 25 -17.51 7.91 -24.29
C THR A 25 -18.33 8.96 -25.04
N LEU A 26 -18.12 10.25 -24.73
CA LEU A 26 -18.79 11.35 -25.44
C LEU A 26 -18.43 11.36 -26.93
N SER A 27 -17.17 11.08 -27.26
CA SER A 27 -16.72 11.01 -28.65
C SER A 27 -17.35 9.84 -29.42
N LEU A 28 -17.54 8.68 -28.77
CA LEU A 28 -18.26 7.54 -29.36
C LEU A 28 -19.74 7.83 -29.56
N LEU A 29 -20.38 8.57 -28.63
CA LEU A 29 -21.75 9.04 -28.79
C LEU A 29 -21.88 9.97 -30.01
N PHE A 30 -20.95 10.92 -30.17
CA PHE A 30 -20.91 11.77 -31.36
C PHE A 30 -20.69 10.98 -32.66
N ALA A 31 -19.84 9.95 -32.64
CA ALA A 31 -19.67 9.07 -33.80
C ALA A 31 -20.96 8.32 -34.17
N ALA A 32 -21.72 7.84 -33.18
CA ALA A 32 -22.99 7.14 -33.42
C ALA A 32 -24.09 8.08 -33.95
N LEU A 33 -24.17 9.31 -33.42
CA LEU A 33 -25.05 10.36 -33.95
C LEU A 33 -24.66 10.74 -35.39
N TYR A 34 -23.35 10.87 -35.66
CA TYR A 34 -22.84 11.18 -36.98
C TYR A 34 -23.26 10.11 -37.99
N GLN A 35 -23.07 8.83 -37.66
CA GLN A 35 -23.49 7.73 -38.51
C GLN A 35 -24.99 7.72 -38.77
N SER A 36 -25.81 7.95 -37.73
CA SER A 36 -27.27 7.96 -37.85
C SER A 36 -27.77 9.04 -38.81
N LEU A 37 -27.18 10.24 -38.75
CA LEU A 37 -27.47 11.33 -39.69
C LEU A 37 -26.90 11.05 -41.09
N LYS A 38 -25.68 10.50 -41.17
CA LYS A 38 -25.00 10.19 -42.44
C LYS A 38 -25.75 9.14 -43.27
N LEU A 39 -26.40 8.16 -42.62
CA LEU A 39 -27.25 7.17 -43.30
C LEU A 39 -28.45 7.80 -44.01
N HIS A 40 -28.91 8.98 -43.55
CA HIS A 40 -30.03 9.72 -44.10
C HIS A 40 -29.58 11.05 -44.76
N GLU A 41 -28.32 11.14 -45.19
CA GLU A 41 -27.72 12.39 -45.69
C GLU A 41 -28.50 13.04 -46.85
N LYS A 42 -29.19 12.23 -47.66
CA LYS A 42 -30.02 12.71 -48.78
C LYS A 42 -31.29 13.43 -48.33
N ASP A 43 -31.78 13.09 -47.14
CA ASP A 43 -33.02 13.61 -46.57
C ASP A 43 -32.77 14.87 -45.73
N LEU A 44 -31.49 15.21 -45.48
CA LEU A 44 -31.11 16.40 -44.73
C LEU A 44 -31.36 17.68 -45.54
N ASP A 45 -31.91 18.69 -44.90
CA ASP A 45 -31.91 20.06 -45.42
C ASP A 45 -30.51 20.71 -45.30
N ASP A 46 -30.36 21.94 -45.81
CA ASP A 46 -29.06 22.62 -45.84
C ASP A 46 -28.52 22.94 -44.44
N ASP A 47 -29.38 23.31 -43.49
CA ASP A 47 -28.99 23.59 -42.11
C ASP A 47 -28.55 22.31 -41.40
N GLN A 48 -29.28 21.21 -41.62
CA GLN A 48 -28.96 19.90 -41.08
C GLN A 48 -27.64 19.33 -41.66
N ARG A 49 -27.34 19.61 -42.94
CA ARG A 49 -26.04 19.27 -43.54
C ARG A 49 -24.89 20.04 -42.90
N VAL A 50 -25.10 21.32 -42.57
CA VAL A 50 -24.12 22.11 -41.82
C VAL A 50 -23.87 21.50 -40.44
N GLU A 51 -24.92 21.06 -39.74
CA GLU A 51 -24.78 20.38 -38.45
C GLU A 51 -24.04 19.04 -38.55
N LEU A 52 -24.28 18.26 -39.61
CA LEU A 52 -23.52 17.03 -39.87
C LEU A 52 -22.01 17.33 -40.04
N ILE A 53 -21.66 18.40 -40.75
CA ILE A 53 -20.26 18.85 -40.90
C ILE A 53 -19.70 19.30 -39.55
N ASN A 54 -20.46 20.09 -38.78
CA ASN A 54 -20.05 20.54 -37.45
C ASN A 54 -19.78 19.36 -36.51
N LEU A 55 -20.65 18.34 -36.54
CA LEU A 55 -20.49 17.09 -35.78
C LEU A 55 -19.23 16.32 -36.22
N LYS A 56 -18.97 16.19 -37.53
CA LYS A 56 -17.69 15.63 -38.01
C LYS A 56 -16.51 16.39 -37.41
N ARG A 57 -16.59 17.72 -37.37
CA ARG A 57 -15.56 18.59 -36.78
C ARG A 57 -15.51 18.54 -35.26
N LYS A 58 -16.41 17.83 -34.56
CA LYS A 58 -16.25 17.45 -33.12
C LYS A 58 -15.43 16.18 -32.95
N LEU A 59 -15.22 15.39 -34.01
CA LEU A 59 -14.43 14.15 -34.00
C LEU A 59 -13.02 14.35 -34.57
N VAL A 60 -12.87 15.18 -35.60
CA VAL A 60 -11.59 15.48 -36.28
C VAL A 60 -11.31 16.98 -36.43
N LEU A 61 -10.03 17.36 -36.53
CA LEU A 61 -9.59 18.74 -36.73
C LEU A 61 -9.72 19.20 -38.19
N LYS A 62 -9.70 20.52 -38.42
CA LYS A 62 -9.93 21.14 -39.75
C LYS A 62 -8.76 20.96 -40.74
N LYS A 63 -7.52 20.86 -40.25
CA LYS A 63 -6.28 20.86 -41.08
C LYS A 63 -5.73 19.47 -41.43
N GLY A 64 -6.52 18.42 -41.22
CA GLY A 64 -6.16 17.06 -41.66
C GLY A 64 -7.30 16.12 -41.30
N ASP A 65 -7.95 15.53 -42.31
CA ASP A 65 -9.17 14.73 -42.11
C ASP A 65 -8.95 13.43 -41.30
N ASP A 66 -7.73 13.14 -40.86
CA ASP A 66 -7.38 12.04 -39.97
C ASP A 66 -6.81 12.49 -38.60
N GLN A 67 -6.77 13.79 -38.33
CA GLN A 67 -6.32 14.31 -37.04
C GLN A 67 -7.46 14.29 -36.03
N LEU A 68 -7.49 13.23 -35.22
CA LEU A 68 -8.49 13.01 -34.18
C LEU A 68 -8.48 14.12 -33.11
N ARG A 69 -9.66 14.53 -32.63
CA ARG A 69 -9.79 15.42 -31.47
C ARG A 69 -9.53 14.73 -30.14
N VAL A 70 -9.89 13.45 -30.04
CA VAL A 70 -9.66 12.61 -28.88
C VAL A 70 -8.77 11.47 -29.30
N ILE A 71 -7.68 11.26 -28.57
CA ILE A 71 -6.76 10.14 -28.77
C ILE A 71 -6.82 9.28 -27.51
N PRO A 72 -7.55 8.14 -27.53
CA PRO A 72 -7.57 7.20 -26.41
C PRO A 72 -6.17 6.64 -26.13
N GLN A 73 -5.96 6.12 -24.92
CA GLN A 73 -4.71 5.43 -24.59
C GLN A 73 -4.47 4.23 -25.52
N ILE A 74 -3.21 3.94 -25.82
CA ILE A 74 -2.82 2.89 -26.79
C ILE A 74 -3.07 1.47 -26.25
N GLN A 75 -2.98 1.31 -24.92
CA GLN A 75 -3.16 0.03 -24.22
C GLN A 75 -4.43 -0.70 -24.66
N ASN A 76 -4.34 -2.03 -24.75
CA ASN A 76 -5.45 -2.89 -25.17
C ASN A 76 -6.03 -2.52 -26.54
N ASN A 77 -5.22 -1.94 -27.44
CA ASN A 77 -5.64 -1.46 -28.75
C ASN A 77 -6.75 -0.39 -28.75
N ASN A 78 -7.03 0.31 -27.64
CA ASN A 78 -8.17 1.24 -27.58
C ASN A 78 -8.07 2.36 -28.64
N GLN A 79 -6.87 2.86 -28.94
CA GLN A 79 -6.67 3.86 -30.00
C GLN A 79 -7.01 3.28 -31.39
N ASN A 80 -6.56 2.06 -31.68
CA ASN A 80 -6.81 1.39 -32.96
C ASN A 80 -8.29 1.04 -33.12
N ASP A 81 -8.94 0.55 -32.06
CA ASP A 81 -10.37 0.28 -32.05
C ASP A 81 -11.16 1.56 -32.32
N TYR A 82 -10.78 2.69 -31.70
CA TYR A 82 -11.43 3.97 -31.92
C TYR A 82 -11.23 4.50 -33.34
N ARG A 83 -10.03 4.36 -33.91
CA ARG A 83 -9.77 4.68 -35.33
C ARG A 83 -10.62 3.82 -36.26
N ALA A 84 -10.71 2.53 -36.01
CA ALA A 84 -11.55 1.63 -36.81
C ALA A 84 -13.03 2.02 -36.76
N VAL A 85 -13.56 2.39 -35.59
CA VAL A 85 -14.94 2.94 -35.49
C VAL A 85 -15.09 4.21 -36.33
N LEU A 86 -14.16 5.17 -36.24
CA LEU A 86 -14.24 6.40 -37.03
C LEU A 86 -14.09 6.17 -38.54
N SER A 87 -13.32 5.18 -38.94
CA SER A 87 -13.19 4.76 -40.33
C SER A 87 -14.49 4.14 -40.84
N ASP A 88 -15.10 3.26 -40.04
CA ASP A 88 -16.36 2.58 -40.38
C ASP A 88 -17.51 3.57 -40.61
N VAL A 89 -17.58 4.63 -39.81
CA VAL A 89 -18.58 5.69 -39.98
C VAL A 89 -18.22 6.72 -41.07
N GLY A 90 -17.07 6.60 -41.74
CA GLY A 90 -16.64 7.52 -42.81
C GLY A 90 -16.13 8.89 -42.33
N VAL A 91 -15.71 9.00 -41.07
CA VAL A 91 -15.16 10.25 -40.51
C VAL A 91 -13.69 10.43 -40.92
N ILE A 92 -12.92 9.35 -40.90
CA ILE A 92 -11.49 9.31 -41.28
C ILE A 92 -11.25 8.40 -42.49
N SER A 93 -10.04 8.44 -43.03
CA SER A 93 -9.55 7.54 -44.08
C SER A 93 -9.65 6.06 -43.68
N PRO A 94 -9.77 5.14 -44.66
CA PRO A 94 -9.86 3.70 -44.41
C PRO A 94 -8.80 3.19 -43.43
N PHE A 95 -9.24 2.43 -42.43
CA PHE A 95 -8.41 1.82 -41.41
C PHE A 95 -8.88 0.38 -41.13
N ASP A 96 -7.92 -0.54 -40.99
CA ASP A 96 -8.24 -1.97 -40.82
C ASP A 96 -9.02 -2.22 -39.53
N THR A 97 -10.09 -3.01 -39.64
CA THR A 97 -10.88 -3.42 -38.47
C THR A 97 -10.12 -4.51 -37.71
N PRO A 98 -9.84 -4.32 -36.40
CA PRO A 98 -9.10 -5.30 -35.62
C PRO A 98 -9.86 -6.63 -35.45
N ALA A 99 -9.11 -7.73 -35.29
CA ALA A 99 -9.69 -9.04 -35.02
C ALA A 99 -10.56 -9.04 -33.75
N TYR A 100 -11.70 -9.74 -33.83
CA TYR A 100 -12.71 -9.81 -32.77
C TYR A 100 -13.27 -8.45 -32.32
N ALA A 101 -13.26 -7.45 -33.21
CA ALA A 101 -13.74 -6.09 -32.95
C ALA A 101 -15.05 -6.05 -32.14
N GLY A 102 -16.05 -6.84 -32.52
CA GLY A 102 -17.34 -6.89 -31.82
C GLY A 102 -17.25 -7.19 -30.30
N ASN A 103 -16.25 -7.95 -29.85
CA ASN A 103 -16.09 -8.28 -28.43
C ASN A 103 -15.33 -7.20 -27.65
N ARG A 104 -14.68 -6.24 -28.32
CA ARG A 104 -13.86 -5.20 -27.70
C ARG A 104 -14.71 -4.07 -27.12
N LYS A 105 -14.22 -3.43 -26.06
CA LYS A 105 -14.98 -2.46 -25.26
C LYS A 105 -15.45 -1.25 -26.07
N ILE A 106 -14.58 -0.70 -26.92
CA ILE A 106 -14.89 0.46 -27.76
C ILE A 106 -16.02 0.16 -28.74
N PHE A 107 -15.94 -0.96 -29.47
CA PHE A 107 -17.00 -1.39 -30.38
C PHE A 107 -18.31 -1.74 -29.66
N ARG A 108 -18.25 -2.36 -28.47
CA ARG A 108 -19.45 -2.62 -27.65
C ARG A 108 -20.12 -1.33 -27.21
N ALA A 109 -19.35 -0.34 -26.77
CA ALA A 109 -19.87 0.97 -26.37
C ALA A 109 -20.47 1.72 -27.58
N PHE A 110 -19.81 1.67 -28.73
CA PHE A 110 -20.34 2.24 -29.97
C PHE A 110 -21.67 1.58 -30.38
N ARG A 111 -21.73 0.25 -30.44
CA ARG A 111 -22.96 -0.50 -30.74
C ARG A 111 -24.09 -0.25 -29.75
N TYR A 112 -23.74 -0.09 -28.47
CA TYR A 112 -24.71 0.33 -27.46
C TYR A 112 -25.33 1.69 -27.81
N PHE A 113 -24.54 2.69 -28.18
CA PHE A 113 -25.07 3.99 -28.58
C PHE A 113 -25.88 3.93 -29.87
N GLN A 114 -25.46 3.14 -30.87
CA GLN A 114 -26.25 2.90 -32.08
C GLN A 114 -27.64 2.37 -31.71
N GLY A 115 -27.71 1.29 -30.93
CA GLY A 115 -29.00 0.70 -30.52
C GLY A 115 -29.86 1.64 -29.68
N ARG A 116 -29.27 2.43 -28.77
CA ARG A 116 -30.01 3.40 -27.97
C ARG A 116 -30.56 4.57 -28.79
N ILE A 117 -29.85 4.98 -29.85
CA ILE A 117 -30.32 6.01 -30.78
C ILE A 117 -31.46 5.43 -31.65
N GLU A 118 -31.33 4.20 -32.14
CA GLU A 118 -32.37 3.50 -32.89
C GLU A 118 -33.66 3.34 -32.06
N GLU A 119 -33.55 2.85 -30.83
CA GLU A 119 -34.69 2.74 -29.90
C GLU A 119 -35.36 4.09 -29.62
N MET A 120 -34.59 5.18 -29.54
CA MET A 120 -35.12 6.53 -29.31
C MET A 120 -35.92 7.05 -30.50
N VAL A 121 -35.53 6.72 -31.73
CA VAL A 121 -36.19 7.25 -32.94
C VAL A 121 -37.33 6.38 -33.43
N ASP A 122 -37.36 5.09 -33.07
CA ASP A 122 -38.43 4.17 -33.47
C ASP A 122 -39.79 4.50 -32.81
N SER A 123 -39.78 5.26 -31.71
CA SER A 123 -40.99 5.73 -31.03
C SER A 123 -41.52 7.09 -31.49
N GLU A 124 -40.85 7.74 -32.44
CA GLU A 124 -41.10 9.15 -32.81
C GLU A 124 -41.56 9.28 -34.27
N ASN A 125 -42.41 10.28 -34.54
CA ASN A 125 -42.95 10.52 -35.89
C ASN A 125 -41.91 11.11 -36.85
N ASP A 126 -40.89 11.80 -36.33
CA ASP A 126 -39.81 12.41 -37.11
C ASP A 126 -38.44 12.02 -36.53
N ARG A 127 -37.82 11.03 -37.15
CA ARG A 127 -36.51 10.49 -36.77
C ARG A 127 -35.41 11.55 -36.82
N LEU A 128 -35.37 12.40 -37.87
CA LEU A 128 -34.31 13.38 -38.05
C LEU A 128 -34.42 14.49 -37.01
N ALA A 129 -35.63 15.00 -36.77
CA ALA A 129 -35.88 15.98 -35.73
C ALA A 129 -35.47 15.46 -34.34
N SER A 130 -35.78 14.21 -34.02
CA SER A 130 -35.41 13.58 -32.75
C SER A 130 -33.89 13.45 -32.57
N ILE A 131 -33.16 13.04 -33.62
CA ILE A 131 -31.70 12.96 -33.59
C ILE A 131 -31.09 14.36 -33.41
N MET A 132 -31.58 15.36 -34.12
CA MET A 132 -31.09 16.74 -34.02
C MET A 132 -31.37 17.35 -32.64
N ALA A 133 -32.57 17.16 -32.10
CA ALA A 133 -32.92 17.63 -30.76
C ALA A 133 -32.04 16.98 -29.69
N PHE A 134 -31.70 15.69 -29.86
CA PHE A 134 -30.77 15.02 -28.94
C PHE A 134 -29.32 15.49 -29.12
N LEU A 135 -28.86 15.68 -30.36
CA LEU A 135 -27.55 16.24 -30.65
C LEU A 135 -27.37 17.64 -30.03
N ASP A 136 -28.41 18.49 -30.08
CA ASP A 136 -28.41 19.80 -29.44
C ASP A 136 -28.26 19.67 -27.92
N LYS A 137 -29.06 18.82 -27.27
CA LYS A 137 -28.95 18.53 -25.83
C LYS A 137 -27.55 18.06 -25.43
N VAL A 138 -26.95 17.13 -26.19
CA VAL A 138 -25.59 16.64 -25.93
C VAL A 138 -24.56 17.75 -26.15
N SER A 139 -24.78 18.61 -27.15
CA SER A 139 -23.89 19.73 -27.48
C SER A 139 -23.91 20.86 -26.45
N GLN A 140 -24.99 20.97 -25.66
CA GLN A 140 -25.12 21.91 -24.55
C GLN A 140 -24.42 21.43 -23.26
N ALA A 141 -23.88 20.21 -23.23
CA ALA A 141 -23.14 19.70 -22.09
C ALA A 141 -21.88 20.56 -21.82
N CYS A 142 -21.77 21.08 -20.59
CA CYS A 142 -20.64 21.93 -20.20
C CYS A 142 -19.45 21.08 -19.72
N LEU A 143 -18.28 21.28 -20.32
CA LEU A 143 -17.02 20.67 -19.89
C LEU A 143 -16.20 21.68 -19.10
N VAL A 144 -15.97 21.40 -17.82
CA VAL A 144 -15.03 22.18 -16.99
C VAL A 144 -13.60 21.70 -17.27
N LYS A 145 -12.80 22.57 -17.85
CA LYS A 145 -11.39 22.31 -18.18
C LYS A 145 -10.49 22.99 -17.14
N ILE A 146 -9.68 22.20 -16.45
CA ILE A 146 -8.63 22.68 -15.54
C ILE A 146 -7.28 22.32 -16.15
N GLU A 147 -6.44 23.33 -16.40
CA GLU A 147 -5.07 23.16 -16.88
C GLU A 147 -4.09 23.26 -15.72
N VAL A 148 -3.10 22.37 -15.70
CA VAL A 148 -2.02 22.34 -14.71
C VAL A 148 -0.68 22.18 -15.41
N ALA A 149 0.40 22.63 -14.77
CA ALA A 149 1.72 22.67 -15.38
C ALA A 149 2.41 21.29 -15.43
N SER A 150 2.13 20.40 -14.46
CA SER A 150 2.78 19.09 -14.35
C SER A 150 1.83 17.99 -13.86
N HIS A 151 2.23 16.71 -13.96
CA HIS A 151 1.45 15.60 -13.37
C HIS A 151 1.42 15.68 -11.84
N ALA A 152 2.43 16.28 -11.21
CA ALA A 152 2.45 16.51 -9.76
C ALA A 152 1.42 17.56 -9.31
N ASP A 153 1.28 18.65 -10.07
CA ASP A 153 0.23 19.65 -9.83
C ASP A 153 -1.16 19.05 -10.08
N ALA A 154 -1.28 18.22 -11.11
CA ALA A 154 -2.50 17.47 -11.39
C ALA A 154 -2.89 16.60 -10.19
N TYR A 155 -1.96 15.80 -9.68
CA TYR A 155 -2.19 14.96 -8.50
C TYR A 155 -2.67 15.77 -7.29
N THR A 156 -1.95 16.85 -6.96
CA THR A 156 -2.28 17.70 -5.80
C THR A 156 -3.68 18.30 -5.91
N LEU A 157 -4.05 18.76 -7.12
CA LEU A 157 -5.37 19.30 -7.40
C LEU A 157 -6.45 18.20 -7.38
N PHE A 158 -6.13 16.97 -7.81
CA PHE A 158 -7.07 15.85 -7.71
C PHE A 158 -7.30 15.40 -6.27
N GLU A 159 -6.26 15.33 -5.43
CA GLU A 159 -6.43 15.02 -4.00
C GLU A 159 -7.32 16.05 -3.30
N SER A 160 -7.21 17.33 -3.66
CA SER A 160 -8.05 18.36 -3.05
C SER A 160 -9.50 18.36 -3.57
N LEU A 161 -9.72 18.01 -4.85
CA LEU A 161 -11.05 18.02 -5.47
C LEU A 161 -11.84 16.71 -5.26
N ASN A 162 -11.17 15.56 -5.16
CA ASN A 162 -11.83 14.26 -5.02
C ASN A 162 -12.20 13.95 -3.57
N ASN A 163 -13.39 14.36 -3.15
CA ASN A 163 -13.98 13.89 -1.89
C ASN A 163 -15.04 12.77 -2.10
N ARG A 164 -15.36 12.39 -3.35
CA ARG A 164 -16.45 11.42 -3.66
C ARG A 164 -16.21 10.47 -4.86
N GLY A 165 -15.02 10.42 -5.44
CA GLY A 165 -14.70 9.58 -6.62
C GLY A 165 -13.55 8.59 -6.36
N MET A 166 -13.30 7.66 -7.30
CA MET A 166 -12.10 6.81 -7.26
C MET A 166 -10.86 7.69 -7.44
N PRO A 167 -9.93 7.74 -6.46
CA PRO A 167 -8.80 8.65 -6.51
C PRO A 167 -7.81 8.22 -7.59
N LEU A 168 -7.30 9.19 -8.34
CA LEU A 168 -6.14 8.97 -9.21
C LEU A 168 -4.91 8.80 -8.32
N THR A 169 -4.27 7.63 -8.36
CA THR A 169 -3.12 7.36 -7.51
C THR A 169 -1.83 7.94 -8.10
N ALA A 170 -0.87 8.29 -7.25
CA ALA A 170 0.48 8.68 -7.72
C ALA A 170 1.11 7.56 -8.56
N ILE A 171 0.81 6.31 -8.24
CA ILE A 171 1.27 5.11 -8.93
C ILE A 171 0.67 5.01 -10.35
N ASP A 172 -0.61 5.37 -10.52
CA ASP A 172 -1.24 5.44 -11.85
C ASP A 172 -0.65 6.54 -12.73
N LEU A 173 -0.28 7.69 -12.16
CA LEU A 173 0.38 8.76 -12.89
C LEU A 173 1.78 8.33 -13.35
N ILE A 174 2.56 7.71 -12.47
CA ILE A 174 3.88 7.14 -12.80
C ILE A 174 3.74 6.09 -13.91
N LYS A 175 2.75 5.18 -13.81
CA LYS A 175 2.43 4.18 -14.84
C LYS A 175 2.15 4.81 -16.19
N ASN A 176 1.25 5.80 -16.25
CA ASN A 176 0.85 6.44 -17.50
C ASN A 176 2.02 7.17 -18.16
N LYS A 177 2.81 7.91 -17.37
CA LYS A 177 4.02 8.59 -17.84
C LYS A 177 5.04 7.58 -18.40
N LEU A 178 5.25 6.48 -17.69
CA LEU A 178 6.16 5.41 -18.07
C LEU A 178 5.75 4.78 -19.42
N LEU A 179 4.48 4.38 -19.55
CA LEU A 179 3.99 3.71 -20.76
C LEU A 179 3.97 4.66 -21.97
N SER A 180 3.63 5.93 -21.76
CA SER A 180 3.72 6.97 -22.80
C SER A 180 5.16 7.14 -23.31
N ARG A 181 6.13 7.20 -22.39
CA ARG A 181 7.55 7.30 -22.75
C ARG A 181 8.03 6.05 -23.49
N LEU A 182 7.63 4.86 -23.02
CA LEU A 182 8.02 3.58 -23.62
C LEU A 182 7.45 3.38 -25.02
N GLU A 183 6.23 3.81 -25.29
CA GLU A 183 5.68 3.79 -26.65
C GLU A 183 6.46 4.71 -27.59
N THR A 184 6.92 5.86 -27.10
CA THR A 184 7.73 6.78 -27.90
C THR A 184 9.10 6.17 -28.23
N THR A 185 9.70 5.44 -27.30
CA THR A 185 11.03 4.83 -27.47
C THR A 185 11.01 3.47 -28.17
N GLU A 186 9.98 2.65 -27.94
CA GLU A 186 9.78 1.33 -28.55
C GLU A 186 8.31 1.13 -28.95
N PRO A 187 7.88 1.72 -30.09
CA PRO A 187 6.49 1.66 -30.54
C PRO A 187 5.96 0.22 -30.69
N GLY A 188 4.68 0.01 -30.35
CA GLY A 188 4.00 -1.27 -30.49
C GLY A 188 4.30 -2.30 -29.38
N LYS A 189 5.06 -1.92 -28.34
CA LYS A 189 5.36 -2.78 -27.17
C LYS A 189 4.69 -2.33 -25.87
N VAL A 190 3.79 -1.34 -25.91
CA VAL A 190 3.08 -0.86 -24.70
C VAL A 190 2.39 -1.96 -23.92
N ASP A 191 1.72 -2.91 -24.58
CA ASP A 191 1.03 -4.00 -23.88
C ASP A 191 2.04 -4.91 -23.14
N HIS A 192 3.20 -5.19 -23.74
CA HIS A 192 4.28 -5.91 -23.05
C HIS A 192 4.75 -5.16 -21.79
N TYR A 193 4.97 -3.85 -21.88
CA TYR A 193 5.40 -3.05 -20.74
C TYR A 193 4.30 -2.88 -19.68
N PHE A 194 3.04 -2.85 -20.10
CA PHE A 194 1.89 -2.88 -19.22
C PHE A 194 1.83 -4.20 -18.43
N ASP A 195 2.12 -5.33 -19.07
CA ASP A 195 2.23 -6.62 -18.39
C ASP A 195 3.39 -6.66 -17.39
N VAL A 196 4.54 -6.06 -17.73
CA VAL A 196 5.67 -5.91 -16.80
C VAL A 196 5.27 -5.08 -15.57
N TRP A 197 4.53 -3.99 -15.77
CA TRP A 197 3.97 -3.17 -14.70
C TRP A 197 2.96 -3.95 -13.84
N ASN A 198 2.05 -4.70 -14.46
CA ASN A 198 1.08 -5.51 -13.73
C ASN A 198 1.74 -6.64 -12.93
N LYS A 199 2.84 -7.22 -13.42
CA LYS A 199 3.65 -8.15 -12.63
C LYS A 199 4.25 -7.48 -11.39
N LEU A 200 4.77 -6.26 -11.52
CA LEU A 200 5.22 -5.47 -10.37
C LEU A 200 4.07 -5.25 -9.37
N LEU A 201 2.89 -4.83 -9.83
CA LEU A 201 1.74 -4.64 -8.95
C LEU A 201 1.28 -5.97 -8.32
N GLY A 202 1.38 -7.09 -9.02
CA GLY A 202 1.09 -8.41 -8.46
C GLY A 202 1.97 -8.75 -7.25
N TYR A 203 3.25 -8.37 -7.27
CA TYR A 203 4.15 -8.53 -6.12
C TYR A 203 3.72 -7.66 -4.92
N LEU A 204 3.30 -6.43 -5.16
CA LEU A 204 2.95 -5.45 -4.11
C LEU A 204 1.51 -5.60 -3.60
N GLY A 205 0.59 -6.07 -4.45
CA GLY A 205 -0.86 -6.18 -4.24
C GLY A 205 -1.59 -4.87 -4.44
N ASP A 206 -2.89 -4.90 -4.13
CA ASP A 206 -3.82 -3.82 -4.50
C ASP A 206 -3.88 -2.67 -3.49
N ASP A 207 -3.20 -2.78 -2.34
CA ASP A 207 -3.16 -1.72 -1.35
C ASP A 207 -2.27 -0.56 -1.83
N TYR A 208 -2.90 0.57 -2.15
CA TYR A 208 -2.21 1.79 -2.58
C TYR A 208 -1.14 2.24 -1.57
N SER A 209 -1.38 2.12 -0.27
CA SER A 209 -0.42 2.53 0.76
C SER A 209 0.85 1.67 0.75
N VAL A 210 0.73 0.39 0.39
CA VAL A 210 1.86 -0.53 0.20
C VAL A 210 2.62 -0.19 -1.07
N GLN A 211 1.91 0.02 -2.18
CA GLN A 211 2.52 0.41 -3.46
C GLN A 211 3.28 1.73 -3.32
N GLU A 212 2.63 2.77 -2.80
CA GLU A 212 3.23 4.09 -2.54
C GLU A 212 4.49 3.99 -1.67
N ARG A 213 4.40 3.24 -0.57
CA ARG A 213 5.54 3.00 0.33
C ARG A 213 6.70 2.32 -0.39
N PHE A 214 6.43 1.33 -1.23
CA PHE A 214 7.47 0.66 -2.01
C PHE A 214 8.21 1.63 -2.93
N PHE A 215 7.51 2.48 -3.69
CA PHE A 215 8.18 3.46 -4.57
C PHE A 215 9.02 4.47 -3.76
N ARG A 216 8.56 4.93 -2.59
CA ARG A 216 9.40 5.74 -1.69
C ARG A 216 10.62 4.97 -1.18
N HIS A 217 10.44 3.74 -0.72
CA HIS A 217 11.53 2.91 -0.22
C HIS A 217 12.56 2.61 -1.30
N TYR A 218 12.13 2.30 -2.52
CA TYR A 218 13.02 2.08 -3.67
C TYR A 218 13.89 3.31 -3.92
N TYR A 219 13.28 4.49 -4.07
CA TYR A 219 14.06 5.70 -4.29
C TYR A 219 15.02 5.98 -3.12
N ASN A 220 14.55 5.91 -1.88
CA ASN A 220 15.37 6.22 -0.71
C ASN A 220 16.51 5.23 -0.52
N ALA A 221 16.29 3.94 -0.82
CA ALA A 221 17.31 2.89 -0.75
C ALA A 221 18.41 3.08 -1.81
N PHE A 222 18.04 3.53 -3.00
CA PHE A 222 18.97 3.70 -4.14
C PHE A 222 19.20 5.16 -4.48
N LYS A 223 19.06 6.08 -3.51
CA LYS A 223 19.11 7.54 -3.73
C LYS A 223 20.37 7.93 -4.50
N ASP A 224 21.53 7.49 -4.04
CA ASP A 224 22.81 7.89 -4.61
C ASP A 224 23.00 7.44 -6.07
N PRO A 225 22.84 6.15 -6.43
CA PRO A 225 22.93 5.73 -7.83
C PRO A 225 21.81 6.30 -8.72
N LEU A 226 20.60 6.52 -8.19
CA LEU A 226 19.51 7.13 -8.97
C LEU A 226 19.74 8.62 -9.24
N ASN A 227 20.42 9.33 -8.34
CA ASN A 227 20.77 10.74 -8.56
C ASN A 227 22.01 10.92 -9.42
N ALA A 228 22.90 9.92 -9.51
CA ALA A 228 24.18 10.03 -10.23
C ALA A 228 24.05 10.53 -11.69
N PRO A 229 23.08 10.05 -12.51
CA PRO A 229 22.91 10.55 -13.89
C PRO A 229 22.45 12.01 -14.00
N PHE A 230 21.97 12.60 -12.91
CA PHE A 230 21.44 13.97 -12.88
C PHE A 230 22.42 14.97 -12.26
N ARG A 231 23.54 14.50 -11.70
CA ARG A 231 24.58 15.36 -11.14
C ARG A 231 25.36 16.00 -12.30
N LYS A 232 25.43 17.32 -12.33
CA LYS A 232 26.30 18.08 -13.24
C LYS A 232 27.49 18.61 -12.44
N ASP A 233 28.66 18.74 -13.08
CA ASP A 233 29.89 19.21 -12.42
C ASP A 233 29.73 20.61 -11.78
N GLU A 234 28.82 21.43 -12.30
CA GLU A 234 28.52 22.77 -11.82
C GLU A 234 27.43 22.81 -10.72
N ASP A 235 26.68 21.72 -10.52
CA ASP A 235 25.55 21.68 -9.59
C ASP A 235 26.02 21.48 -8.15
N LYS A 236 25.76 22.48 -7.29
CA LYS A 236 26.00 22.37 -5.84
C LYS A 236 25.09 21.36 -5.12
N LYS A 237 24.11 20.76 -5.80
CA LYS A 237 23.11 19.85 -5.21
C LYS A 237 23.55 18.39 -5.39
N LYS A 238 23.91 17.73 -4.28
CA LYS A 238 24.24 16.28 -4.25
C LYS A 238 23.10 15.39 -4.76
N ASP A 239 21.85 15.78 -4.50
CA ASP A 239 20.65 15.01 -4.81
C ASP A 239 19.64 15.82 -5.66
N PRO A 240 19.84 15.93 -6.99
CA PRO A 240 18.98 16.74 -7.89
C PRO A 240 17.53 16.26 -8.02
N LEU A 241 17.27 14.98 -7.74
CA LEU A 241 15.91 14.41 -7.69
C LEU A 241 15.24 14.68 -6.33
N GLY A 242 16.02 14.92 -5.28
CA GLY A 242 15.56 15.27 -3.94
C GLY A 242 16.24 14.45 -2.84
N PRO A 243 16.41 15.00 -1.63
CA PRO A 243 17.13 14.32 -0.56
C PRO A 243 16.38 13.11 0.02
N VAL A 244 15.04 13.10 -0.05
CA VAL A 244 14.16 12.03 0.42
C VAL A 244 12.90 12.00 -0.46
N ALA A 245 12.46 10.82 -0.87
CA ALA A 245 11.15 10.63 -1.49
C ALA A 245 10.04 10.70 -0.42
N THR A 246 9.10 11.60 -0.65
CA THR A 246 7.87 11.82 0.11
C THR A 246 6.67 11.67 -0.82
N ARG A 247 5.46 11.56 -0.28
CA ARG A 247 4.23 11.52 -1.09
C ARG A 247 4.13 12.69 -2.07
N SER A 248 4.56 13.88 -1.66
CA SER A 248 4.44 15.11 -2.43
C SER A 248 5.43 15.25 -3.59
N ASN A 249 6.62 14.63 -3.52
CA ASN A 249 7.63 14.73 -4.58
C ASN A 249 7.81 13.43 -5.39
N LEU A 250 7.11 12.35 -5.02
CA LEU A 250 7.26 11.03 -5.64
C LEU A 250 7.07 11.07 -7.16
N ILE A 251 6.03 11.74 -7.63
CA ILE A 251 5.73 11.87 -9.06
C ILE A 251 6.87 12.58 -9.78
N GLN A 252 7.34 13.71 -9.25
CA GLN A 252 8.42 14.50 -9.87
C GLN A 252 9.74 13.71 -9.97
N ILE A 253 10.05 12.92 -8.94
CA ILE A 253 11.22 12.02 -8.93
C ILE A 253 11.10 11.03 -10.09
N TYR A 254 9.99 10.30 -10.15
CA TYR A 254 9.83 9.23 -11.13
C TYR A 254 9.63 9.76 -12.55
N GLU A 255 9.03 10.94 -12.74
CA GLU A 255 9.00 11.61 -14.05
C GLU A 255 10.39 11.84 -14.62
N LYS A 256 11.32 12.35 -13.79
CA LYS A 256 12.72 12.58 -14.20
C LYS A 256 13.44 11.26 -14.52
N LEU A 257 13.27 10.23 -13.67
CA LEU A 257 13.82 8.89 -13.92
C LEU A 257 13.29 8.32 -15.24
N ILE A 258 11.97 8.33 -15.45
CA ILE A 258 11.32 7.83 -16.67
C ILE A 258 11.82 8.57 -17.91
N ASN A 259 11.94 9.91 -17.85
CA ASN A 259 12.43 10.70 -18.97
C ASN A 259 13.88 10.34 -19.35
N GLN A 260 14.70 9.99 -18.35
CA GLN A 260 16.09 9.58 -18.52
C GLN A 260 16.21 8.18 -19.13
N ASP A 261 15.61 7.15 -18.52
CA ASP A 261 15.59 5.78 -19.08
C ASP A 261 14.40 4.95 -18.57
N ALA A 262 13.25 5.11 -19.22
CA ALA A 262 12.01 4.42 -18.84
C ALA A 262 12.15 2.90 -18.77
N LYS A 263 12.87 2.28 -19.70
CA LYS A 263 12.97 0.82 -19.80
C LYS A 263 13.82 0.26 -18.69
N HIS A 264 14.99 0.84 -18.46
CA HIS A 264 15.88 0.44 -17.38
C HIS A 264 15.19 0.57 -16.02
N HIS A 265 14.55 1.72 -15.74
CA HIS A 265 13.87 1.94 -14.47
C HIS A 265 12.70 0.99 -14.26
N LEU A 266 11.87 0.71 -15.28
CA LEU A 266 10.80 -0.28 -15.16
C LEU A 266 11.34 -1.66 -14.78
N GLN A 267 12.42 -2.12 -15.43
CA GLN A 267 13.02 -3.42 -15.15
C GLN A 267 13.64 -3.48 -13.74
N ALA A 268 14.35 -2.43 -13.33
CA ALA A 268 14.97 -2.34 -12.01
C ALA A 268 13.91 -2.29 -10.89
N ILE A 269 12.87 -1.47 -11.04
CA ILE A 269 11.76 -1.38 -10.07
C ILE A 269 11.00 -2.71 -10.01
N ARG A 270 10.73 -3.38 -11.14
CA ARG A 270 10.08 -4.70 -11.15
C ARG A 270 10.88 -5.74 -10.36
N SER A 271 12.19 -5.77 -10.57
CA SER A 271 13.09 -6.72 -9.89
C SER A 271 13.17 -6.44 -8.39
N ALA A 272 13.26 -5.17 -8.00
CA ALA A 272 13.18 -4.77 -6.61
C ALA A 272 11.82 -5.09 -5.98
N GLY A 273 10.71 -4.92 -6.72
CA GLY A 273 9.36 -5.27 -6.27
C GLY A 273 9.18 -6.76 -5.99
N GLN A 274 9.81 -7.61 -6.80
CA GLN A 274 9.84 -9.06 -6.56
C GLN A 274 10.50 -9.40 -5.22
N LEU A 275 11.62 -8.77 -4.89
CA LEU A 275 12.27 -8.95 -3.59
C LEU A 275 11.45 -8.32 -2.46
N TYR A 276 10.84 -7.16 -2.69
CA TYR A 276 9.97 -6.47 -1.72
C TYR A 276 8.77 -7.35 -1.29
N ALA A 277 8.30 -8.26 -2.14
CA ALA A 277 7.24 -9.21 -1.81
C ALA A 277 7.60 -10.14 -0.62
N LEU A 278 8.89 -10.38 -0.36
CA LEU A 278 9.34 -11.19 0.79
C LEU A 278 8.90 -10.53 2.12
N MET A 279 9.05 -9.21 2.25
CA MET A 279 8.63 -8.45 3.43
C MET A 279 7.10 -8.31 3.54
N LEU A 280 6.37 -8.58 2.46
CA LEU A 280 4.90 -8.61 2.46
C LEU A 280 4.34 -10.00 2.78
N GLY A 281 5.19 -10.97 3.11
CA GLY A 281 4.79 -12.34 3.40
C GLY A 281 4.26 -13.09 2.17
N ARG A 282 4.65 -12.67 0.96
CA ARG A 282 4.20 -13.26 -0.32
C ARG A 282 5.28 -14.12 -0.96
N ASN A 283 6.19 -14.63 -0.15
CA ASN A 283 7.24 -15.54 -0.58
C ASN A 283 6.65 -16.91 -0.92
N THR A 284 7.09 -17.49 -2.03
CA THR A 284 6.80 -18.87 -2.43
C THR A 284 8.07 -19.68 -2.67
N ASP A 285 9.24 -19.07 -2.49
CA ASP A 285 10.54 -19.66 -2.79
C ASP A 285 11.23 -20.11 -1.49
N GLU A 286 11.50 -21.41 -1.41
CA GLU A 286 12.13 -22.06 -0.26
C GLU A 286 13.55 -21.53 0.02
N ALA A 287 14.21 -20.93 -0.98
CA ALA A 287 15.52 -20.30 -0.80
C ALA A 287 15.51 -19.17 0.25
N TRP A 288 14.33 -18.60 0.54
CA TRP A 288 14.15 -17.52 1.51
C TRP A 288 13.44 -17.95 2.79
N ALA A 289 13.22 -19.26 3.01
CA ALA A 289 12.45 -19.77 4.15
C ALA A 289 12.98 -19.29 5.52
N LEU A 290 14.30 -19.07 5.65
CA LEU A 290 14.91 -18.51 6.88
C LEU A 290 14.39 -17.10 7.20
N LEU A 291 13.95 -16.33 6.21
CA LEU A 291 13.45 -14.98 6.39
C LEU A 291 11.95 -14.92 6.73
N ASP A 292 11.21 -16.02 6.56
CA ASP A 292 9.75 -16.00 6.69
C ASP A 292 9.28 -15.56 8.09
N LYS A 293 9.85 -16.15 9.15
CA LYS A 293 9.51 -15.77 10.53
C LYS A 293 9.97 -14.35 10.86
N PRO A 294 11.26 -13.98 10.74
CA PRO A 294 11.69 -12.65 11.16
C PRO A 294 11.07 -11.51 10.34
N LEU A 295 10.77 -11.70 9.06
CA LEU A 295 10.04 -10.68 8.27
C LEU A 295 8.57 -10.56 8.68
N LYS A 296 7.89 -11.67 9.01
CA LYS A 296 6.53 -11.62 9.58
C LYS A 296 6.53 -10.94 10.94
N ASP A 297 7.51 -11.24 11.78
CA ASP A 297 7.65 -10.62 13.10
C ASP A 297 7.97 -9.12 12.96
N LEU A 298 8.77 -8.75 11.96
CA LEU A 298 9.03 -7.35 11.61
C LEU A 298 7.77 -6.61 11.17
N ASP A 299 6.89 -7.25 10.39
CA ASP A 299 5.59 -6.68 10.01
C ASP A 299 4.67 -6.52 11.23
N ARG A 300 4.57 -7.55 12.08
CA ARG A 300 3.74 -7.57 13.29
C ARG A 300 4.15 -6.50 14.31
N ILE A 301 5.43 -6.21 14.42
CA ILE A 301 5.96 -5.12 15.25
C ILE A 301 5.97 -3.78 14.52
N GLN A 302 5.28 -3.63 13.38
CA GLN A 302 5.20 -2.37 12.62
C GLN A 302 6.56 -1.84 12.15
N GLY A 303 7.51 -2.74 11.88
CA GLY A 303 8.88 -2.45 11.44
C GLY A 303 9.00 -2.06 9.96
N ALA A 304 7.89 -1.80 9.28
CA ALA A 304 7.85 -1.42 7.87
C ALA A 304 8.80 -0.28 7.46
N PRO A 305 9.12 0.74 8.29
CA PRO A 305 10.12 1.74 7.94
C PRO A 305 11.50 1.16 7.61
N SER A 306 11.85 -0.01 8.15
CA SER A 306 13.13 -0.68 7.83
C SER A 306 13.12 -1.49 6.53
N TYR A 307 11.97 -1.65 5.87
CA TYR A 307 11.91 -2.36 4.59
C TYR A 307 12.75 -1.68 3.52
N LEU A 308 13.06 -0.38 3.65
CA LEU A 308 14.00 0.30 2.76
C LEU A 308 15.44 -0.22 2.90
N LEU A 309 15.89 -0.49 4.13
CA LEU A 309 17.20 -1.12 4.40
C LEU A 309 17.19 -2.57 3.92
N MET A 310 16.15 -3.34 4.26
CA MET A 310 16.04 -4.74 3.82
C MET A 310 16.00 -4.86 2.29
N LEU A 311 15.26 -3.97 1.60
CA LEU A 311 15.23 -3.94 0.14
C LEU A 311 16.61 -3.67 -0.45
N TYR A 312 17.36 -2.71 0.10
CA TYR A 312 18.73 -2.43 -0.34
C TYR A 312 19.62 -3.67 -0.22
N LEU A 313 19.62 -4.31 0.96
CA LEU A 313 20.45 -5.47 1.24
C LEU A 313 20.07 -6.68 0.38
N LEU A 314 18.78 -6.90 0.11
CA LEU A 314 18.30 -7.97 -0.77
C LEU A 314 18.77 -7.75 -2.21
N VAL A 315 18.64 -6.53 -2.74
CA VAL A 315 19.05 -6.20 -4.13
C VAL A 315 20.57 -6.22 -4.27
N ARG A 316 21.31 -5.73 -3.27
CA ARG A 316 22.78 -5.62 -3.30
C ARG A 316 23.49 -6.81 -2.67
N ARG A 317 22.76 -7.88 -2.32
CA ARG A 317 23.25 -9.05 -1.59
C ARG A 317 24.55 -9.60 -2.15
N GLU A 318 24.59 -9.83 -3.47
CA GLU A 318 25.76 -10.40 -4.15
C GLU A 318 26.96 -9.45 -4.12
N ALA A 319 26.73 -8.16 -4.40
CA ALA A 319 27.78 -7.14 -4.37
C ALA A 319 28.36 -6.92 -2.95
N LEU A 320 27.51 -7.03 -1.93
CA LEU A 320 27.90 -6.92 -0.52
C LEU A 320 28.43 -8.24 0.04
N GLY A 321 28.34 -9.37 -0.69
CA GLY A 321 28.76 -10.68 -0.17
C GLY A 321 27.97 -11.15 1.05
N ILE A 322 26.68 -10.78 1.15
CA ILE A 322 25.80 -11.14 2.28
C ILE A 322 25.06 -12.45 1.96
N ASN A 323 24.96 -13.38 2.91
CA ASN A 323 24.16 -14.59 2.74
C ASN A 323 22.79 -14.50 3.42
N VAL A 324 21.92 -15.49 3.20
CA VAL A 324 20.56 -15.48 3.76
C VAL A 324 20.55 -15.51 5.29
N ALA A 325 21.49 -16.19 5.94
CA ALA A 325 21.61 -16.22 7.40
C ALA A 325 21.97 -14.83 7.98
N GLN A 326 22.81 -14.07 7.29
CA GLN A 326 23.11 -12.69 7.69
C GLN A 326 21.91 -11.75 7.49
N LEU A 327 21.11 -11.95 6.44
CA LEU A 327 19.84 -11.23 6.27
C LEU A 327 18.84 -11.58 7.38
N GLU A 328 18.79 -12.84 7.79
CA GLU A 328 17.98 -13.31 8.91
C GLU A 328 18.41 -12.61 10.21
N GLU A 329 19.70 -12.57 10.49
CA GLU A 329 20.28 -11.89 11.64
C GLU A 329 19.93 -10.39 11.67
N ILE A 330 20.04 -9.71 10.52
CA ILE A 330 19.66 -8.30 10.39
C ILE A 330 18.15 -8.11 10.61
N ALA A 331 17.30 -8.98 10.04
CA ALA A 331 15.85 -8.89 10.22
C ALA A 331 15.45 -9.09 11.70
N ARG A 332 16.09 -10.05 12.40
CA ARG A 332 15.91 -10.27 13.84
C ARG A 332 16.37 -9.08 14.67
N LEU A 333 17.51 -8.49 14.34
CA LEU A 333 18.00 -7.27 14.98
C LEU A 333 17.03 -6.09 14.78
N LEU A 334 16.44 -5.96 13.59
CA LEU A 334 15.40 -4.96 13.33
C LEU A 334 14.15 -5.22 14.17
N VAL A 335 13.71 -6.47 14.33
CA VAL A 335 12.60 -6.82 15.24
C VAL A 335 12.91 -6.36 16.66
N CYS A 336 14.08 -6.71 17.18
CA CYS A 336 14.57 -6.25 18.48
C CYS A 336 14.55 -4.72 18.63
N PHE A 337 15.06 -4.01 17.61
CA PHE A 337 15.06 -2.56 17.56
C PHE A 337 13.64 -2.00 17.61
N PHE A 338 12.69 -2.52 16.83
CA PHE A 338 11.32 -2.01 16.81
C PHE A 338 10.51 -2.36 18.06
N VAL A 339 10.77 -3.48 18.74
CA VAL A 339 10.16 -3.74 20.06
C VAL A 339 10.54 -2.63 21.04
N ARG A 340 11.83 -2.31 21.12
CA ARG A 340 12.34 -1.23 21.98
C ARG A 340 11.81 0.13 21.54
N ARG A 341 12.00 0.47 20.27
CA ARG A 341 11.64 1.77 19.70
C ARG A 341 10.14 2.06 19.77
N ASN A 342 9.27 1.08 19.53
CA ASN A 342 7.83 1.32 19.55
C ASN A 342 7.25 1.43 20.96
N LEU A 343 7.98 0.92 21.96
CA LEU A 343 7.63 1.11 23.36
C LEU A 343 8.15 2.46 23.89
N THR A 344 9.31 2.92 23.42
CA THR A 344 9.97 4.15 23.92
C THR A 344 9.80 5.37 23.03
N ASP A 345 9.18 5.21 21.86
CA ASP A 345 9.10 6.19 20.76
C ASP A 345 10.46 6.78 20.34
N THR A 346 11.56 6.07 20.63
CA THR A 346 12.93 6.56 20.43
C THR A 346 13.73 5.59 19.54
N PRO A 347 14.23 6.05 18.37
CA PRO A 347 14.06 7.39 17.81
C PRO A 347 12.61 7.67 17.31
N PRO A 348 12.21 8.95 17.19
CA PRO A 348 10.90 9.32 16.68
C PRO A 348 10.64 8.82 15.24
N THR A 349 9.39 8.53 14.91
CA THR A 349 9.00 7.95 13.61
C THR A 349 9.50 8.76 12.40
N ARG A 350 9.52 10.09 12.53
CA ARG A 350 9.97 11.02 11.47
C ARG A 350 11.44 10.87 11.10
N ASP A 351 12.26 10.32 12.01
CA ASP A 351 13.71 10.21 11.83
C ASP A 351 14.11 8.85 11.23
N LEU A 352 13.24 7.84 11.33
CA LEU A 352 13.51 6.46 10.88
C LEU A 352 13.93 6.37 9.41
N THR A 353 13.28 7.11 8.52
CA THR A 353 13.64 7.07 7.09
C THR A 353 15.08 7.55 6.87
N ARG A 354 15.46 8.66 7.52
CA ARG A 354 16.81 9.22 7.40
C ARG A 354 17.86 8.36 8.08
N LEU A 355 17.52 7.75 9.22
CA LEU A 355 18.36 6.77 9.90
C LEU A 355 18.75 5.65 8.94
N PHE A 356 17.77 4.95 8.35
CA PHE A 356 18.07 3.82 7.47
C PHE A 356 18.78 4.24 6.16
N MET A 357 18.50 5.44 5.64
CA MET A 357 19.28 5.98 4.50
C MET A 357 20.74 6.23 4.88
N ALA A 358 21.01 6.81 6.05
CA ALA A 358 22.37 7.01 6.55
C ALA A 358 23.07 5.68 6.84
N THR A 359 22.34 4.67 7.33
CA THR A 359 22.86 3.31 7.49
C THR A 359 23.26 2.71 6.14
N ILE A 360 22.42 2.86 5.10
CA ILE A 360 22.74 2.41 3.73
C ILE A 360 24.03 3.07 3.23
N ASP A 361 24.16 4.39 3.38
CA ASP A 361 25.36 5.12 2.95
C ASP A 361 26.64 4.57 3.63
N LYS A 362 26.55 4.13 4.90
CA LYS A 362 27.67 3.55 5.65
C LYS A 362 28.02 2.12 5.22
N VAL A 363 27.04 1.32 4.79
CA VAL A 363 27.25 -0.10 4.46
C VAL A 363 27.48 -0.37 2.98
N ALA A 364 27.24 0.62 2.11
CA ALA A 364 27.26 0.44 0.65
C ALA A 364 28.57 -0.16 0.09
N GLU A 365 29.69 0.12 0.75
CA GLU A 365 31.03 -0.32 0.36
C GLU A 365 31.63 -1.35 1.33
N LEU A 366 30.83 -1.92 2.25
CA LEU A 366 31.28 -2.90 3.23
C LEU A 366 30.96 -4.34 2.80
N PRO A 367 31.84 -5.32 3.08
CA PRO A 367 31.59 -6.72 2.75
C PRO A 367 31.02 -7.53 3.92
N GLY A 368 30.07 -8.40 3.62
CA GLY A 368 29.59 -9.52 4.44
C GLY A 368 29.34 -9.16 5.90
N ALA A 369 30.16 -9.72 6.80
CA ALA A 369 29.99 -9.53 8.24
C ALA A 369 30.18 -8.08 8.72
N ALA A 370 30.95 -7.26 7.99
CA ALA A 370 31.11 -5.85 8.34
C ALA A 370 29.77 -5.10 8.20
N VAL A 371 28.92 -5.46 7.23
CA VAL A 371 27.59 -4.88 7.05
C VAL A 371 26.71 -5.15 8.27
N VAL A 372 26.65 -6.42 8.71
CA VAL A 372 25.85 -6.82 9.88
C VAL A 372 26.30 -6.05 11.13
N LYS A 373 27.62 -5.98 11.35
CA LYS A 373 28.19 -5.24 12.48
C LYS A 373 27.83 -3.76 12.43
N THR A 374 28.03 -3.08 11.31
CA THR A 374 27.72 -1.66 11.18
C THR A 374 26.23 -1.39 11.40
N ILE A 375 25.32 -2.22 10.88
CA ILE A 375 23.88 -2.06 11.13
C ILE A 375 23.58 -2.19 12.63
N ARG A 376 24.19 -3.15 13.32
CA ARG A 376 24.07 -3.31 14.78
C ARG A 376 24.53 -2.08 15.52
N ASP A 377 25.72 -1.59 15.22
CA ASP A 377 26.30 -0.42 15.88
C ASP A 377 25.42 0.82 15.68
N GLU A 378 24.88 1.03 14.48
CA GLU A 378 23.96 2.15 14.19
C GLU A 378 22.64 2.03 14.95
N LEU A 379 22.03 0.85 15.00
CA LEU A 379 20.76 0.64 15.72
C LEU A 379 20.94 0.75 17.22
N LEU A 380 22.06 0.27 17.76
CA LEU A 380 22.42 0.43 19.16
C LEU A 380 22.63 1.89 19.53
N ALA A 381 23.37 2.64 18.71
CA ALA A 381 23.70 4.04 18.98
C ALA A 381 22.47 4.96 19.11
N VAL A 382 21.37 4.63 18.43
CA VAL A 382 20.14 5.44 18.44
C VAL A 382 19.05 4.87 19.36
N SER A 383 19.28 3.69 19.95
CA SER A 383 18.32 3.05 20.85
C SER A 383 18.45 3.57 22.28
N VAL A 384 17.35 3.47 23.03
CA VAL A 384 17.39 3.72 24.47
C VAL A 384 18.23 2.67 25.22
N SER A 385 18.67 3.02 26.43
CA SER A 385 19.37 2.09 27.31
C SER A 385 18.47 0.93 27.76
N ASP A 386 19.10 -0.18 28.16
CA ASP A 386 18.39 -1.31 28.77
C ASP A 386 17.60 -0.91 30.01
N GLU A 387 18.10 0.04 30.80
CA GLU A 387 17.42 0.60 31.98
C GLU A 387 16.09 1.26 31.60
N THR A 388 16.09 2.14 30.59
CA THR A 388 14.88 2.82 30.13
C THR A 388 13.90 1.86 29.47
N PHE A 389 14.39 0.90 28.69
CA PHE A 389 13.55 -0.13 28.09
C PHE A 389 12.87 -1.00 29.17
N ARG A 390 13.63 -1.45 30.18
CA ARG A 390 13.11 -2.20 31.32
C ARG A 390 12.03 -1.42 32.06
N SER A 391 12.30 -0.16 32.40
CA SER A 391 11.34 0.69 33.11
C SER A 391 10.00 0.81 32.36
N LYS A 392 10.04 0.89 31.02
CA LYS A 392 8.84 0.91 30.19
C LYS A 392 8.08 -0.42 30.19
N LEU A 393 8.78 -1.55 30.17
CA LEU A 393 8.16 -2.87 30.27
C LEU A 393 7.51 -3.13 31.64
N GLU A 394 8.07 -2.56 32.71
CA GLU A 394 7.53 -2.65 34.08
C GLU A 394 6.30 -1.75 34.29
N GLY A 395 6.11 -0.75 33.41
CA GLY A 395 4.97 0.16 33.39
C GLY A 395 3.70 -0.41 32.73
N PRO A 396 2.72 0.46 32.41
CA PRO A 396 1.44 0.08 31.80
C PRO A 396 1.56 -0.16 30.29
N ILE A 397 2.34 -1.18 29.89
CA ILE A 397 2.68 -1.49 28.49
C ILE A 397 1.48 -1.54 27.54
N TYR A 398 0.32 -2.05 27.98
CA TYR A 398 -0.86 -2.16 27.13
C TYR A 398 -1.48 -0.80 26.80
N GLU A 399 -1.48 0.12 27.77
CA GLU A 399 -1.98 1.48 27.60
C GLU A 399 -1.05 2.29 26.70
N GLU A 400 0.27 2.13 26.89
CA GLU A 400 1.26 2.80 26.06
C GLU A 400 1.26 2.28 24.62
N ASN A 401 1.27 0.96 24.42
CA ASN A 401 1.27 0.35 23.10
C ASN A 401 0.72 -1.09 23.12
N ALA A 402 -0.59 -1.23 22.93
CA ALA A 402 -1.26 -2.54 22.86
C ALA A 402 -0.69 -3.47 21.77
N GLY A 403 -0.16 -2.92 20.67
CA GLY A 403 0.49 -3.69 19.60
C GLY A 403 1.79 -4.35 20.07
N VAL A 404 2.65 -3.59 20.76
CA VAL A 404 3.89 -4.11 21.36
C VAL A 404 3.57 -5.09 22.48
N ALA A 405 2.62 -4.75 23.37
CA ALA A 405 2.18 -5.65 24.43
C ALA A 405 1.76 -7.01 23.87
N ARG A 406 0.97 -7.01 22.78
CA ARG A 406 0.54 -8.23 22.10
C ARG A 406 1.72 -9.00 21.54
N PHE A 407 2.58 -8.33 20.78
CA PHE A 407 3.74 -8.96 20.15
C PHE A 407 4.64 -9.62 21.19
N VAL A 408 4.94 -8.92 22.29
CA VAL A 408 5.74 -9.43 23.41
C VAL A 408 5.09 -10.67 24.03
N LEU A 409 3.79 -10.64 24.35
CA LEU A 409 3.11 -11.80 24.93
C LEU A 409 3.09 -13.00 23.98
N CYS A 410 2.87 -12.76 22.68
CA CYS A 410 2.95 -13.82 21.67
C CYS A 410 4.37 -14.40 21.59
N ALA A 411 5.41 -13.57 21.59
CA ALA A 411 6.79 -14.02 21.52
C ALA A 411 7.20 -14.86 22.75
N LEU A 412 6.79 -14.43 23.96
CA LEU A 412 7.00 -15.20 25.20
C LEU A 412 6.28 -16.55 25.18
N ALA A 413 5.04 -16.58 24.66
CA ALA A 413 4.29 -17.82 24.51
C ALA A 413 4.94 -18.75 23.47
N GLU A 414 5.31 -18.23 22.30
CA GLU A 414 5.95 -18.97 21.20
C GLU A 414 7.30 -19.57 21.60
N GLN A 415 8.13 -18.85 22.37
CA GLN A 415 9.44 -19.36 22.87
C GLN A 415 9.32 -20.68 23.63
N SER A 416 8.15 -20.90 24.23
CA SER A 416 7.85 -22.06 25.06
C SER A 416 7.14 -23.20 24.32
N MET A 417 6.75 -22.99 23.06
CA MET A 417 6.02 -23.98 22.29
C MET A 417 6.96 -25.02 21.67
N THR A 418 6.53 -26.27 21.67
CA THR A 418 7.15 -27.35 20.89
C THR A 418 6.32 -27.63 19.64
N LYS A 419 6.77 -28.57 18.78
CA LYS A 419 5.97 -29.01 17.62
C LYS A 419 4.62 -29.59 18.05
N GLU A 420 4.56 -30.23 19.21
CA GLU A 420 3.36 -30.87 19.78
C GLU A 420 2.40 -29.86 20.41
N THR A 421 2.90 -28.72 20.91
CA THR A 421 2.08 -27.69 21.57
C THR A 421 1.87 -26.43 20.71
N TRP A 422 2.35 -26.44 19.46
CA TRP A 422 2.32 -25.26 18.60
C TRP A 422 0.89 -24.84 18.28
N VAL A 423 0.62 -23.54 18.43
CA VAL A 423 -0.64 -22.91 18.02
C VAL A 423 -0.35 -21.59 17.32
N ASP A 424 -1.14 -21.28 16.29
CA ASP A 424 -1.03 -19.99 15.61
C ASP A 424 -1.71 -18.88 16.43
N LEU A 425 -0.93 -18.17 17.25
CA LEU A 425 -1.40 -17.02 18.04
C LEU A 425 -1.79 -15.82 17.18
N TRP A 426 -1.42 -15.82 15.91
CA TRP A 426 -1.71 -14.74 14.95
C TRP A 426 -2.85 -15.08 14.01
N LYS A 427 -3.50 -16.23 14.19
CA LYS A 427 -4.66 -16.65 13.39
C LYS A 427 -5.78 -15.61 13.47
N TYR A 428 -6.32 -15.27 12.30
CA TYR A 428 -7.53 -14.47 12.14
C TYR A 428 -8.76 -15.34 11.91
N GLU A 429 -9.89 -14.90 12.47
CA GLU A 429 -11.23 -15.30 12.06
C GLU A 429 -12.02 -14.05 11.68
N GLY A 430 -12.35 -13.93 10.40
CA GLY A 430 -12.89 -12.69 9.84
C GLY A 430 -11.87 -11.55 9.94
N LYS A 431 -12.20 -10.52 10.73
CA LYS A 431 -11.36 -9.32 10.93
C LYS A 431 -10.72 -9.26 12.32
N GLN A 432 -10.84 -10.31 13.14
CA GLN A 432 -10.36 -10.33 14.52
C GLN A 432 -9.37 -11.47 14.73
N PHE A 433 -8.42 -11.26 15.63
CA PHE A 433 -7.54 -12.34 16.09
C PHE A 433 -8.35 -13.34 16.92
N VAL A 434 -8.10 -14.63 16.70
CA VAL A 434 -8.67 -15.69 17.54
C VAL A 434 -8.12 -15.57 18.96
N TRP A 435 -6.80 -15.48 19.08
CA TRP A 435 -6.12 -15.28 20.35
C TRP A 435 -5.99 -13.80 20.61
N THR A 436 -6.60 -13.26 21.66
CA THR A 436 -6.55 -11.82 22.00
C THR A 436 -5.88 -11.60 23.35
N ILE A 437 -5.51 -10.35 23.64
CA ILE A 437 -5.03 -10.00 24.99
C ILE A 437 -6.17 -10.14 25.99
N GLU A 438 -5.91 -10.84 27.08
CA GLU A 438 -6.77 -11.02 28.24
C GLU A 438 -6.17 -10.28 29.43
N HIS A 439 -6.98 -9.43 30.07
CA HIS A 439 -6.65 -8.82 31.35
C HIS A 439 -7.12 -9.74 32.48
N ILE A 440 -6.18 -10.23 33.27
CA ILE A 440 -6.46 -11.19 34.35
C ILE A 440 -7.34 -10.50 35.39
N PHE A 441 -6.82 -9.44 36.01
CA PHE A 441 -7.61 -8.42 36.70
C PHE A 441 -8.33 -7.55 35.65
N PRO A 442 -9.68 -7.47 35.64
CA PRO A 442 -10.42 -6.82 34.56
C PRO A 442 -10.18 -5.31 34.43
N GLN A 443 -10.17 -4.81 33.19
CA GLN A 443 -10.04 -3.38 32.84
C GLN A 443 -11.36 -2.60 32.79
N GLY A 444 -12.51 -3.26 32.99
CA GLY A 444 -13.82 -2.58 32.91
C GLY A 444 -14.02 -1.60 34.07
N ASP A 445 -14.75 -0.50 33.81
CA ASP A 445 -15.01 0.54 34.81
C ASP A 445 -15.65 0.01 36.09
N ASN A 446 -16.56 -0.96 35.93
CA ASN A 446 -17.22 -1.66 37.02
C ASN A 446 -16.42 -2.90 37.42
N ILE A 447 -15.64 -2.78 38.49
CA ILE A 447 -14.87 -3.89 39.06
C ILE A 447 -15.84 -4.87 39.75
N PRO A 448 -15.87 -6.16 39.37
CA PRO A 448 -16.73 -7.14 40.01
C PRO A 448 -16.43 -7.29 41.51
N ALA A 449 -17.46 -7.52 42.33
CA ALA A 449 -17.31 -7.65 43.79
C ALA A 449 -16.28 -8.73 44.19
N SER A 450 -16.23 -9.84 43.47
CA SER A 450 -15.22 -10.91 43.69
C SER A 450 -13.79 -10.42 43.52
N TRP A 451 -13.55 -9.49 42.59
CA TRP A 451 -12.26 -8.85 42.37
C TRP A 451 -11.97 -7.77 43.41
N VAL A 452 -12.96 -6.97 43.82
CA VAL A 452 -12.80 -5.99 44.91
C VAL A 452 -12.39 -6.70 46.21
N THR A 453 -13.01 -7.83 46.53
CA THR A 453 -12.61 -8.66 47.67
C THR A 453 -11.20 -9.22 47.49
N MET A 454 -10.88 -9.77 46.31
CA MET A 454 -9.58 -10.42 46.05
C MET A 454 -8.39 -9.46 46.08
N ILE A 455 -8.51 -8.29 45.46
CA ILE A 455 -7.42 -7.32 45.29
C ILE A 455 -7.35 -6.30 46.43
N ALA A 456 -8.49 -5.95 47.03
CA ALA A 456 -8.58 -4.85 47.99
C ALA A 456 -9.28 -5.20 49.30
N GLY A 457 -9.63 -6.48 49.54
CA GLY A 457 -10.30 -6.90 50.77
C GLY A 457 -11.72 -6.34 50.93
N GLY A 458 -12.36 -5.92 49.84
CA GLY A 458 -13.72 -5.36 49.86
C GLY A 458 -13.78 -3.83 49.74
N ASP A 459 -12.62 -3.15 49.74
CA ASP A 459 -12.56 -1.70 49.55
C ASP A 459 -12.59 -1.33 48.05
N GLU A 460 -13.72 -0.83 47.59
CA GLU A 460 -13.93 -0.41 46.19
C GLU A 460 -13.01 0.74 45.75
N LYS A 461 -12.72 1.70 46.64
CA LYS A 461 -11.84 2.84 46.30
C LYS A 461 -10.40 2.36 46.13
N LYS A 462 -9.95 1.48 47.04
CA LYS A 462 -8.63 0.87 46.93
C LYS A 462 -8.54 -0.03 45.70
N ALA A 463 -9.58 -0.80 45.37
CA ALA A 463 -9.62 -1.61 44.15
C ALA A 463 -9.50 -0.75 42.89
N LYS A 464 -10.16 0.42 42.84
CA LYS A 464 -10.06 1.34 41.71
C LYS A 464 -8.66 1.93 41.56
N ALA A 465 -8.04 2.38 42.65
CA ALA A 465 -6.66 2.88 42.63
C ALA A 465 -5.65 1.82 42.17
N ILE A 466 -5.87 0.54 42.54
CA ILE A 466 -5.05 -0.57 42.06
C ILE A 466 -5.29 -0.82 40.57
N GLN A 467 -6.55 -0.74 40.10
CA GLN A 467 -6.88 -0.89 38.68
C GLN A 467 -6.13 0.12 37.82
N GLU A 468 -6.15 1.40 38.20
CA GLU A 468 -5.47 2.48 37.47
C GLU A 468 -3.96 2.25 37.33
N THR A 469 -3.33 1.54 38.28
CA THR A 469 -1.86 1.38 38.33
C THR A 469 -1.36 0.02 37.83
N HIS A 470 -2.17 -1.04 37.90
CA HIS A 470 -1.72 -2.41 37.68
C HIS A 470 -2.41 -3.12 36.51
N VAL A 471 -3.57 -2.63 36.06
CA VAL A 471 -4.38 -3.38 35.09
C VAL A 471 -3.68 -3.55 33.73
N HIS A 472 -2.85 -2.58 33.34
CA HIS A 472 -2.15 -2.56 32.06
C HIS A 472 -0.69 -3.04 32.15
N LYS A 473 -0.23 -3.49 33.32
CA LYS A 473 1.12 -4.06 33.51
C LYS A 473 1.24 -5.45 32.88
N LEU A 474 2.42 -5.79 32.37
CA LEU A 474 2.69 -7.06 31.70
C LEU A 474 2.28 -8.29 32.55
N GLY A 475 2.52 -8.25 33.86
CA GLY A 475 2.13 -9.32 34.78
C GLY A 475 0.63 -9.54 34.90
N ASN A 476 -0.21 -8.56 34.54
CA ASN A 476 -1.67 -8.71 34.52
C ASN A 476 -2.22 -9.13 33.14
N LEU A 477 -1.35 -9.30 32.13
CA LEU A 477 -1.77 -9.61 30.77
C LEU A 477 -1.44 -11.04 30.40
N THR A 478 -2.28 -11.64 29.57
CA THR A 478 -1.98 -12.90 28.87
C THR A 478 -2.67 -12.94 27.52
N ILE A 479 -2.51 -14.03 26.79
CA ILE A 479 -3.16 -14.28 25.50
C ILE A 479 -4.16 -15.44 25.67
N SER A 480 -5.38 -15.26 25.18
CA SER A 480 -6.46 -16.25 25.27
C SER A 480 -7.31 -16.30 24.00
N GLY A 481 -7.64 -17.51 23.55
CA GLY A 481 -8.60 -17.77 22.47
C GLY A 481 -10.07 -17.67 22.90
N PHE A 482 -10.33 -17.51 24.20
CA PHE A 482 -11.67 -17.49 24.80
C PHE A 482 -11.92 -16.23 25.63
N ASN A 483 -11.21 -15.13 25.35
CA ASN A 483 -11.31 -13.85 26.05
C ASN A 483 -12.78 -13.38 26.25
N SER A 484 -13.60 -13.44 25.19
CA SER A 484 -15.03 -13.09 25.27
C SER A 484 -15.82 -13.95 26.28
N ALA A 485 -15.41 -15.19 26.51
CA ALA A 485 -16.04 -16.09 27.48
C ALA A 485 -15.48 -15.93 28.90
N LEU A 486 -14.29 -15.35 29.07
CA LEU A 486 -13.65 -15.07 30.36
C LEU A 486 -14.16 -13.75 30.94
N GLY A 487 -14.21 -12.68 30.13
CA GLY A 487 -14.84 -11.41 30.47
C GLY A 487 -14.44 -10.86 31.85
N ASN A 488 -15.43 -10.54 32.68
CA ASN A 488 -15.25 -10.02 34.04
C ASN A 488 -15.50 -11.10 35.13
N LYS A 489 -15.39 -12.38 34.78
CA LYS A 489 -15.53 -13.47 35.75
C LYS A 489 -14.49 -13.39 36.86
N SER A 490 -14.75 -14.05 37.99
CA SER A 490 -13.77 -14.16 39.07
C SER A 490 -12.52 -14.90 38.59
N PHE A 491 -11.38 -14.66 39.25
CA PHE A 491 -10.12 -15.32 38.89
C PHE A 491 -10.24 -16.85 38.81
N LYS A 492 -10.88 -17.49 39.79
CA LYS A 492 -11.08 -18.95 39.81
C LYS A 492 -11.93 -19.43 38.63
N GLU A 493 -13.01 -18.73 38.31
CA GLU A 493 -13.82 -19.05 37.13
C GLU A 493 -13.06 -18.89 35.83
N LYS A 494 -12.18 -17.88 35.72
CA LYS A 494 -11.33 -17.69 34.54
C LYS A 494 -10.27 -18.77 34.43
N ARG A 495 -9.63 -19.14 35.55
CA ARG A 495 -8.61 -20.19 35.63
C ARG A 495 -9.16 -21.56 35.24
N ASP A 496 -10.28 -21.94 35.84
CA ASP A 496 -10.87 -23.28 35.76
C ASP A 496 -11.94 -23.39 34.65
N ARG A 497 -12.01 -22.41 33.74
CA ARG A 497 -13.00 -22.41 32.67
C ARG A 497 -12.83 -23.62 31.74
N THR A 498 -13.92 -24.32 31.50
CA THR A 498 -14.01 -25.36 30.47
C THR A 498 -14.98 -24.97 29.35
N ASP A 499 -14.79 -25.56 28.17
CA ASP A 499 -15.78 -25.48 27.10
C ASP A 499 -16.93 -26.49 27.27
N SER A 500 -17.83 -26.54 26.30
CA SER A 500 -18.98 -27.46 26.31
C SER A 500 -18.61 -28.95 26.28
N LYS A 501 -17.36 -29.28 25.99
CA LYS A 501 -16.82 -30.65 25.97
C LYS A 501 -15.96 -30.95 27.19
N GLY A 502 -15.93 -30.07 28.18
CA GLY A 502 -15.12 -30.23 29.40
C GLY A 502 -13.62 -30.00 29.21
N ARG A 503 -13.21 -29.42 28.07
CA ARG A 503 -11.79 -29.12 27.81
C ARG A 503 -11.41 -27.81 28.49
N GLU A 504 -10.23 -27.75 29.08
CA GLU A 504 -9.71 -26.56 29.75
C GLU A 504 -9.44 -25.43 28.73
N VAL A 505 -10.18 -24.33 28.85
CA VAL A 505 -10.08 -23.15 27.96
C VAL A 505 -9.77 -21.86 28.71
N GLY A 506 -9.71 -21.94 30.04
CA GLY A 506 -9.23 -20.90 30.93
C GLY A 506 -7.71 -20.79 30.98
N TYR A 507 -7.15 -20.38 32.12
CA TYR A 507 -5.69 -20.31 32.29
C TYR A 507 -5.01 -21.67 32.35
N LYS A 508 -5.78 -22.76 32.50
CA LYS A 508 -5.29 -24.14 32.38
C LYS A 508 -5.21 -24.67 30.95
N ASN A 509 -5.33 -23.80 29.94
CA ASN A 509 -5.30 -24.17 28.52
C ASN A 509 -3.96 -24.72 27.97
N GLY A 510 -2.97 -24.99 28.84
CA GLY A 510 -1.68 -25.56 28.44
C GLY A 510 -0.65 -24.57 27.88
N LEU A 511 -0.99 -23.27 27.75
CA LEU A 511 0.01 -22.26 27.41
C LEU A 511 0.99 -22.07 28.58
N LYS A 512 2.30 -22.26 28.34
CA LYS A 512 3.32 -22.07 29.38
C LYS A 512 3.35 -20.63 29.94
N LEU A 513 2.95 -19.64 29.14
CA LEU A 513 2.73 -18.25 29.59
C LEU A 513 1.73 -18.14 30.76
N ASN A 514 0.81 -19.11 30.87
CA ASN A 514 -0.21 -19.21 31.90
C ASN A 514 0.14 -20.18 33.04
N ALA A 515 1.34 -20.79 33.05
CA ALA A 515 1.66 -21.85 34.01
C ALA A 515 1.47 -21.43 35.47
N GLU A 516 1.87 -20.21 35.83
CA GLU A 516 1.65 -19.64 37.17
C GLU A 516 0.16 -19.41 37.45
N LEU A 517 -0.58 -18.87 36.47
CA LEU A 517 -2.01 -18.59 36.58
C LEU A 517 -2.83 -19.88 36.76
N ALA A 518 -2.41 -20.96 36.11
CA ALA A 518 -3.06 -22.26 36.15
C ALA A 518 -3.07 -22.88 37.56
N THR A 519 -2.06 -22.57 38.38
CA THR A 519 -1.90 -23.11 39.74
C THR A 519 -2.21 -22.12 40.86
N ALA A 520 -2.26 -20.82 40.55
CA ALA A 520 -2.53 -19.78 41.55
C ALA A 520 -3.95 -19.91 42.12
N GLU A 521 -4.09 -19.77 43.44
CA GLU A 521 -5.40 -19.79 44.14
C GLU A 521 -6.04 -18.40 44.28
N ALA A 522 -5.23 -17.36 44.22
CA ALA A 522 -5.62 -15.95 44.26
C ALA A 522 -4.77 -15.16 43.25
N TRP A 523 -5.17 -13.92 42.99
CA TRP A 523 -4.45 -12.99 42.13
C TRP A 523 -4.38 -11.61 42.79
N SER A 524 -3.28 -11.35 43.49
CA SER A 524 -3.02 -10.12 44.25
C SER A 524 -2.13 -9.12 43.50
N VAL A 525 -1.97 -7.92 44.05
CA VAL A 525 -1.06 -6.89 43.53
C VAL A 525 0.39 -7.40 43.51
N GLU A 526 0.81 -8.06 44.58
CA GLU A 526 2.16 -8.61 44.72
C GLU A 526 2.42 -9.70 43.66
N GLN A 527 1.41 -10.50 43.31
CA GLN A 527 1.52 -11.49 42.24
C GLN A 527 1.61 -10.83 40.86
N ILE A 528 0.87 -9.74 40.62
CA ILE A 528 0.99 -8.96 39.38
C ILE A 528 2.40 -8.39 39.24
N ASP A 529 2.97 -7.81 40.30
CA ASP A 529 4.30 -7.21 40.26
C ASP A 529 5.42 -8.27 40.14
N ALA A 530 5.30 -9.40 40.84
CA ALA A 530 6.23 -10.51 40.73
C ALA A 530 6.22 -11.14 39.33
N ARG A 531 5.02 -11.36 38.77
CA ARG A 531 4.88 -11.85 37.39
C ARG A 531 5.40 -10.81 36.39
N THR A 532 5.13 -9.53 36.59
CA THR A 532 5.68 -8.44 35.75
C THR A 532 7.20 -8.52 35.71
N THR A 533 7.85 -8.57 36.86
CA THR A 533 9.32 -8.67 36.97
C THR A 533 9.86 -9.90 36.22
N THR A 534 9.20 -11.05 36.39
CA THR A 534 9.57 -12.32 35.74
C THR A 534 9.48 -12.21 34.22
N LEU A 535 8.35 -11.73 33.70
CA LEU A 535 8.14 -11.58 32.27
C LEU A 535 9.07 -10.51 31.68
N VAL A 536 9.26 -9.37 32.35
CA VAL A 536 10.22 -8.33 31.93
C VAL A 536 11.62 -8.92 31.75
N ASN A 537 12.10 -9.74 32.69
CA ASN A 537 13.41 -10.39 32.55
C ASN A 537 13.49 -11.31 31.33
N GLN A 538 12.42 -12.06 31.03
CA GLN A 538 12.36 -12.88 29.82
C GLN A 538 12.39 -12.02 28.56
N VAL A 539 11.66 -10.90 28.53
CA VAL A 539 11.63 -9.95 27.41
C VAL A 539 12.98 -9.27 27.20
N MET A 540 13.66 -8.87 28.28
CA MET A 540 15.00 -8.28 28.21
C MET A 540 16.01 -9.24 27.59
N ASN A 541 15.92 -10.53 27.90
CA ASN A 541 16.77 -11.57 27.32
C ASN A 541 16.39 -11.85 25.85
N LEU A 542 15.09 -11.93 25.55
CA LEU A 542 14.59 -12.23 24.21
C LEU A 542 14.93 -11.13 23.21
N PHE A 543 14.80 -9.87 23.64
CA PHE A 543 15.05 -8.69 22.82
C PHE A 543 16.35 -7.95 23.20
N ALA A 544 17.37 -8.71 23.57
CA ALA A 544 18.71 -8.19 23.79
C ALA A 544 19.34 -7.78 22.44
N MET A 545 20.00 -6.61 22.42
CA MET A 545 20.73 -6.12 21.25
C MET A 545 22.25 -6.25 21.43
N THR A 546 22.75 -7.33 22.05
CA THR A 546 24.19 -7.48 22.37
C THR A 546 24.97 -8.27 21.30
N GLU A 547 26.30 -8.18 21.32
CA GLU A 547 27.19 -8.83 20.35
C GLU A 547 27.13 -10.37 20.34
N ALA A 548 26.66 -10.99 21.43
CA ALA A 548 26.82 -12.42 21.65
C ALA A 548 25.61 -13.27 21.24
N HIS A 549 24.41 -12.69 21.10
CA HIS A 549 23.17 -13.47 20.90
C HIS A 549 22.35 -12.85 19.75
N SER A 550 22.09 -13.65 18.72
CA SER A 550 21.09 -13.31 17.71
C SER A 550 19.71 -13.25 18.37
N CYS A 551 19.03 -12.11 18.27
CA CYS A 551 17.65 -11.90 18.73
C CYS A 551 16.75 -13.08 18.29
N ALA A 552 16.10 -13.77 19.23
CA ALA A 552 15.45 -15.06 18.97
C ALA A 552 14.01 -14.94 18.46
#